data_AF-A0A0B5HXG0-F1
#
_entry.id   AF-A0A0B5HXG0-F1
#
_cell.length_a   1.000
_cell.length_b   1.000
_cell.length_c   1.000
_cell.angle_alpha   90.00
_cell.angle_beta   90.00
_cell.angle_gamma   90.00
#
_symmetry.space_group_name_H-M   'P 1'
#
loop_
_entity.id
_entity.type
_entity.pdbx_description
1 polymer ?
#
loop_
_entity_poly.entity_id
_entity_poly.type
_entity_poly.pdbx_seq_one_letter_code
_entity_poly.pdbx_strand_id
1 'polypeptide(L)'
;MYEREKTIDVLRRLKAQESKPTPRMESYSFSKPKIIPREEPVQIINIPQRNVENLMHKIEDLEKKMKSGTRSYFDLYYDLKNAEQNFMKEAERIKKQNFQIPETTMKRINERVLMIEKKTAMGEK
;
A
#
# COMPACT_ATOMS: atom_id res chain seq x y z
N MET A 1 -77.27 22.15 10.42
CA MET A 1 -77.46 21.03 9.48
C MET A 1 -76.32 21.11 8.47
N TYR A 2 -75.48 20.08 8.33
CA TYR A 2 -74.39 20.08 7.36
C TYR A 2 -74.92 19.58 6.01
N GLU A 3 -74.83 20.42 4.97
CA GLU A 3 -75.18 20.03 3.60
C GLU A 3 -74.21 18.97 3.09
N ARG A 4 -74.74 17.89 2.51
CA ARG A 4 -73.93 16.83 1.90
C ARG A 4 -73.31 17.37 0.61
N GLU A 5 -71.97 17.40 0.54
CA GLU A 5 -71.26 17.76 -0.69
C GLU A 5 -71.69 16.85 -1.85
N LYS A 6 -71.88 17.44 -3.04
CA LYS A 6 -72.25 16.69 -4.23
C LYS A 6 -71.05 15.84 -4.67
N THR A 7 -71.31 14.57 -5.01
CA THR A 7 -70.30 13.60 -5.47
C THR A 7 -69.43 14.10 -6.62
N ILE A 8 -69.97 14.99 -7.46
CA ILE A 8 -69.24 15.63 -8.56
C ILE A 8 -68.07 16.50 -8.06
N ASP A 9 -68.24 17.20 -6.94
CA ASP A 9 -67.19 18.06 -6.38
C ASP A 9 -66.08 17.23 -5.73
N VAL A 10 -66.44 16.10 -5.12
CA VAL A 10 -65.48 15.11 -4.60
C VAL A 10 -64.65 14.50 -5.73
N LEU A 11 -65.29 14.08 -6.83
CA LEU A 11 -64.61 13.50 -7.99
C LEU A 11 -63.68 14.51 -8.66
N ARG A 12 -64.06 15.79 -8.72
CA ARG A 12 -63.23 16.85 -9.28
C ARG A 12 -61.98 17.11 -8.42
N ARG A 13 -62.09 17.05 -7.09
CA ARG A 13 -60.93 17.14 -6.17
C ARG A 13 -59.97 15.95 -6.33
N LEU A 14 -60.50 14.74 -6.50
CA LEU A 14 -59.68 13.54 -6.70
C LEU A 14 -58.91 13.60 -8.03
N LYS A 15 -59.57 14.00 -9.12
CA LYS A 15 -58.91 14.15 -10.43
C LYS A 15 -57.80 15.22 -10.43
N ALA A 16 -57.95 16.27 -9.62
CA ALA A 16 -56.92 17.29 -9.43
C ALA A 16 -55.72 16.83 -8.58
N GLN A 17 -55.85 15.75 -7.81
CA GLN A 17 -54.73 15.17 -7.04
C GLN A 17 -53.85 14.25 -7.89
N GLU A 18 -54.40 13.61 -8.92
CA GLU A 18 -53.65 12.74 -9.85
C GLU A 18 -52.74 13.52 -10.82
N SER A 19 -53.05 14.80 -11.10
CA SER A 19 -52.28 15.62 -12.04
C SER A 19 -51.08 16.33 -11.42
N LYS A 20 -50.69 15.99 -10.18
CA LYS A 20 -49.47 16.57 -9.59
C LYS A 20 -48.25 15.94 -10.27
N PRO A 21 -47.35 16.74 -10.86
CA PRO A 21 -46.15 16.20 -11.50
C PRO A 21 -45.33 15.46 -10.45
N THR A 22 -45.11 14.17 -10.66
CA THR A 22 -44.20 13.39 -9.83
C THR A 22 -42.81 14.02 -9.96
N PRO A 23 -42.15 14.40 -8.84
CA PRO A 23 -40.78 14.90 -8.91
C PRO A 23 -39.91 13.76 -9.45
N ARG A 24 -39.37 13.94 -10.66
CA ARG A 24 -38.38 13.02 -11.21
C ARG A 24 -37.16 13.09 -10.29
N MET A 25 -36.79 11.97 -9.67
CA MET A 25 -35.47 11.85 -9.05
C MET A 25 -34.44 12.08 -10.16
N GLU A 26 -33.80 13.24 -10.15
CA GLU A 26 -32.55 13.41 -10.87
C GLU A 26 -31.58 12.39 -10.31
N SER A 27 -31.22 11.40 -11.11
CA SER A 27 -30.16 10.46 -10.79
C SER A 27 -28.91 11.29 -10.54
N TYR A 28 -28.43 11.32 -9.28
CA TYR A 28 -27.11 11.80 -8.93
C TYR A 28 -26.11 11.08 -9.85
N SER A 29 -25.64 11.75 -10.89
CA SER A 29 -24.49 11.29 -11.62
C SER A 29 -23.34 11.32 -10.63
N PHE A 30 -22.83 10.14 -10.25
CA PHE A 30 -21.55 10.00 -9.57
C PHE A 30 -20.46 10.54 -10.50
N SER A 31 -20.32 11.87 -10.60
CA SER A 31 -19.08 12.47 -11.01
C SER A 31 -18.07 12.03 -9.95
N LYS A 32 -17.27 11.03 -10.32
CA LYS A 32 -16.22 10.46 -9.47
C LYS A 32 -15.54 11.60 -8.73
N PRO A 33 -15.50 11.61 -7.39
CA PRO A 33 -14.73 12.62 -6.68
C PRO A 33 -13.31 12.55 -7.24
N LYS A 34 -12.80 13.68 -7.74
CA LYS A 34 -11.38 13.82 -8.07
C LYS A 34 -10.63 13.47 -6.79
N ILE A 35 -10.01 12.29 -6.78
CA ILE A 35 -9.11 11.85 -5.72
C ILE A 35 -7.99 12.87 -5.72
N ILE A 36 -8.04 13.81 -4.78
CA ILE A 36 -6.90 14.67 -4.48
C ILE A 36 -5.85 13.70 -3.93
N PRO A 37 -4.72 13.47 -4.61
CA PRO A 37 -3.69 12.61 -4.06
C PRO A 37 -3.26 13.22 -2.74
N ARG A 38 -3.48 12.48 -1.66
CA ARG A 38 -3.02 12.84 -0.32
C ARG A 38 -1.49 12.88 -0.46
N GLU A 39 -0.91 14.08 -0.45
CA GLU A 39 0.54 14.22 -0.47
C GLU A 39 1.06 13.59 0.82
N GLU A 40 1.59 12.37 0.71
CA GLU A 40 2.24 11.70 1.82
C GLU A 40 3.41 12.58 2.26
N PRO A 41 3.61 12.78 3.57
CA PRO A 41 4.70 13.61 4.06
C PRO A 41 6.00 13.03 3.51
N VAL A 42 6.75 13.86 2.77
CA VAL A 42 8.05 13.49 2.21
C VAL A 42 8.95 13.14 3.39
N GLN A 43 9.09 11.85 3.67
CA GLN A 43 9.97 11.38 4.72
C GLN A 43 11.37 11.82 4.32
N ILE A 44 12.04 12.59 5.17
CA ILE A 44 13.44 12.92 5.01
C ILE A 44 14.18 11.60 5.27
N ILE A 45 14.29 10.77 4.24
CA ILE A 45 14.95 9.47 4.33
C ILE A 45 16.43 9.77 4.51
N ASN A 46 16.95 9.47 5.70
CA ASN A 46 18.38 9.50 5.96
C ASN A 46 19.09 8.66 4.88
N ILE A 47 20.09 9.22 4.22
CA ILE A 47 20.85 8.56 3.12
C ILE A 47 21.27 7.11 3.50
N PRO A 48 21.72 6.82 4.74
CA PRO A 48 22.01 5.46 5.19
C PRO A 48 20.79 4.52 5.17
N GLN A 49 19.61 5.01 5.55
CA GLN A 49 18.37 4.24 5.53
C GLN A 49 18.01 3.82 4.10
N ARG A 50 18.07 4.76 3.15
CA ARG A 50 17.79 4.48 1.74
C ARG A 50 18.74 3.44 1.16
N ASN A 51 20.02 3.51 1.52
CA ASN A 51 21.03 2.56 1.05
C ASN A 51 20.72 1.13 1.54
N VAL A 52 20.32 0.99 2.80
CA VAL A 52 19.97 -0.32 3.35
C VAL A 52 18.67 -0.87 2.77
N GLU A 53 17.65 -0.03 2.59
CA GLU A 53 16.41 -0.44 1.93
C GLU A 53 16.66 -0.89 0.48
N ASN A 54 17.48 -0.15 -0.27
CA ASN A 54 17.88 -0.55 -1.62
C ASN A 54 18.61 -1.89 -1.64
N LEU A 55 19.50 -2.14 -0.66
CA LEU A 55 20.19 -3.42 -0.54
C LEU A 55 19.23 -4.56 -0.19
N MET A 56 18.24 -4.32 0.68
CA MET A 56 17.19 -5.31 0.97
C MET A 56 16.41 -5.70 -0.27
N HIS A 57 15.93 -4.71 -1.04
CA HIS A 57 15.21 -4.95 -2.28
C HIS A 57 16.07 -5.69 -3.31
N LYS A 58 17.36 -5.32 -3.42
CA LYS A 58 18.29 -6.02 -4.32
C LYS A 58 18.45 -7.50 -3.96
N ILE A 59 18.56 -7.82 -2.67
CA ILE A 59 18.65 -9.23 -2.23
C ILE A 59 17.36 -9.98 -2.57
N GLU A 60 16.19 -9.41 -2.28
CA GLU A 60 14.90 -10.04 -2.61
C GLU A 60 14.72 -10.27 -4.11
N ASP A 61 15.13 -9.32 -4.93
CA ASP A 61 15.07 -9.44 -6.39
C ASP A 61 16.02 -10.51 -6.92
N LEU A 62 17.21 -10.62 -6.34
CA LEU A 62 18.15 -11.71 -6.67
C LEU A 62 17.59 -13.07 -6.25
N GLU A 63 17.01 -13.20 -5.06
CA GLU A 63 16.34 -14.42 -4.60
C GLU A 63 15.19 -14.83 -5.53
N LYS A 64 14.37 -13.86 -5.98
CA LYS A 64 13.30 -14.10 -6.96
C LYS A 64 13.85 -14.56 -8.30
N LYS A 65 14.89 -13.89 -8.82
CA LYS A 65 15.54 -14.24 -10.09
C LYS A 65 16.18 -15.63 -10.07
N MET A 66 16.74 -16.03 -8.93
CA MET A 66 17.27 -17.39 -8.75
C MET A 66 16.16 -18.43 -8.80
N LYS A 67 15.01 -18.15 -8.18
CA LYS A 67 13.84 -19.05 -8.20
C LYS A 67 13.17 -19.11 -9.57
N SER A 68 13.18 -18.03 -10.35
CA SER A 68 12.57 -17.99 -11.68
C SER A 68 13.41 -18.69 -12.76
N GLY A 69 14.67 -19.05 -12.49
CA GLY A 69 15.52 -19.79 -13.43
C GLY A 69 15.89 -19.01 -14.71
N THR A 70 15.71 -17.68 -14.71
CA THR A 70 15.84 -16.84 -15.93
C THR A 70 17.28 -16.51 -16.32
N ARG A 71 18.28 -16.78 -15.47
CA ARG A 71 19.69 -16.46 -15.68
C ARG A 71 20.59 -17.53 -15.02
N SER A 72 21.87 -17.55 -15.39
CA SER A 72 22.90 -18.41 -14.76
C SER A 72 22.81 -18.33 -13.23
N TYR A 73 22.48 -19.46 -12.60
CA TYR A 73 22.27 -19.56 -11.16
C TYR A 73 23.52 -19.18 -10.36
N PHE A 74 24.70 -19.58 -10.85
CA PHE A 74 25.97 -19.30 -10.19
C PHE A 74 26.27 -17.80 -10.13
N ASP A 75 26.05 -17.07 -11.23
CA ASP A 75 26.27 -15.63 -11.26
C ASP A 75 25.34 -14.91 -10.28
N LEU A 76 24.06 -15.30 -10.27
CA LEU A 76 23.09 -14.75 -9.33
C LEU A 76 23.42 -15.08 -7.87
N TYR A 77 23.98 -16.27 -7.61
CA TYR A 77 24.42 -16.66 -6.28
C TYR A 77 25.60 -15.81 -5.80
N TYR A 78 26.60 -15.57 -6.65
CA TYR A 78 27.72 -14.68 -6.33
C TYR A 78 27.25 -13.24 -6.07
N ASP A 79 26.36 -12.73 -6.93
CA ASP A 79 25.77 -11.41 -6.75
C ASP A 79 24.98 -11.30 -5.44
N LEU A 80 24.24 -12.35 -5.08
CA LEU A 80 23.49 -12.43 -3.84
C LEU A 80 24.42 -12.43 -2.63
N LYS A 81 25.51 -13.21 -2.66
CA LYS A 81 26.50 -13.22 -1.57
C LYS A 81 27.21 -11.89 -1.40
N ASN A 82 27.56 -11.23 -2.49
CA ASN A 82 28.12 -9.88 -2.46
C ASN A 82 27.13 -8.87 -1.86
N ALA A 83 25.85 -8.96 -2.23
CA ALA A 83 24.80 -8.11 -1.68
C ALA A 83 24.58 -8.35 -0.17
N GLU A 84 24.56 -9.62 0.28
CA GLU A 84 24.44 -9.99 1.70
C GLU A 84 25.61 -9.41 2.53
N GLN A 85 26.85 -9.53 2.04
CA GLN A 85 28.02 -8.96 2.74
C GLN A 85 27.97 -7.44 2.83
N ASN A 86 27.57 -6.76 1.76
CA ASN A 86 27.43 -5.30 1.76
C ASN A 86 26.32 -4.84 2.70
N PHE A 87 25.22 -5.58 2.77
CA PHE A 87 24.14 -5.33 3.72
C PHE A 87 24.61 -5.45 5.17
N MET A 88 25.39 -6.47 5.50
CA MET A 88 25.95 -6.62 6.86
C MET A 88 26.87 -5.46 7.24
N LYS A 89 27.74 -5.01 6.33
CA LYS A 89 28.63 -3.86 6.55
C LYS A 89 27.85 -2.57 6.80
N GLU A 90 26.81 -2.30 6.01
CA GLU A 90 25.98 -1.11 6.20
C GLU A 90 25.13 -1.19 7.48
N ALA A 91 24.61 -2.38 7.83
CA ALA A 91 23.90 -2.60 9.09
C ALA A 91 24.79 -2.35 10.31
N GLU A 92 26.05 -2.80 10.28
CA GLU A 92 27.04 -2.46 11.32
C GLU A 92 27.36 -0.98 11.39
N ARG A 93 27.55 -0.34 10.23
CA ARG A 93 27.81 1.11 10.15
C ARG A 93 26.68 1.89 10.81
N ILE A 94 25.43 1.50 10.55
CA ILE A 94 24.25 2.10 11.17
C ILE A 94 24.27 1.97 12.68
N LYS A 95 24.58 0.77 13.20
CA LYS A 95 24.68 0.52 14.64
C LYS A 95 25.80 1.35 15.28
N LYS A 96 26.95 1.46 14.63
CA LYS A 96 28.13 2.21 15.13
C LYS A 96 27.89 3.72 15.13
N GLN A 97 27.19 4.24 14.14
CA GLN A 97 26.97 5.68 13.96
C GLN A 97 25.70 6.20 14.67
N ASN A 98 24.93 5.34 15.35
CA ASN A 98 23.70 5.70 16.08
C ASN A 98 22.77 6.61 15.27
N PHE A 99 22.55 6.29 13.98
CA PHE A 99 21.60 7.04 13.18
C PHE A 99 20.19 6.92 13.76
N GLN A 100 19.45 8.03 13.79
CA GLN A 100 18.02 8.01 14.07
C GLN A 100 17.32 7.36 12.87
N ILE A 101 17.04 6.06 13.00
CA ILE A 101 16.27 5.27 12.05
C ILE A 101 14.96 4.90 12.74
N PRO A 102 13.81 4.93 12.04
CA PRO A 102 12.55 4.45 12.57
C PRO A 102 12.67 3.03 13.13
N GLU A 103 12.07 2.78 14.29
CA GLU A 103 12.15 1.48 14.98
C GLU A 103 11.64 0.31 14.11
N THR A 104 10.63 0.58 13.28
CA THR A 104 10.09 -0.37 12.29
C THR A 104 11.14 -0.83 11.29
N THR A 105 11.92 0.10 10.74
CA THR A 105 12.99 -0.19 9.78
C THR A 105 14.14 -0.90 10.47
N MET A 106 14.51 -0.49 11.68
CA MET A 106 15.57 -1.16 12.44
C MET A 106 15.22 -2.61 12.79
N LYS A 107 13.95 -2.88 13.15
CA LYS A 107 13.45 -4.24 13.38
C LYS A 107 13.60 -5.12 12.13
N ARG A 108 13.19 -4.60 10.96
CA ARG A 108 13.35 -5.30 9.67
C ARG A 108 14.81 -5.61 9.35
N ILE A 109 15.71 -4.66 9.59
CA ILE A 109 17.15 -4.85 9.40
C ILE A 109 17.65 -5.98 10.29
N ASN A 110 17.32 -5.95 11.59
CA ASN A 110 17.74 -6.97 12.55
C ASN A 110 17.18 -8.37 12.20
N GLU A 111 15.91 -8.48 11.80
CA GLU A 111 15.33 -9.73 11.33
C GLU A 111 16.09 -10.29 10.12
N ARG A 112 16.47 -9.42 9.18
CA ARG A 112 17.21 -9.85 7.98
C ARG A 112 18.64 -10.27 8.30
N VAL A 113 19.32 -9.56 9.20
CA VAL A 113 20.64 -9.95 9.72
C VAL A 113 20.59 -11.36 10.30
N LEU A 114 19.60 -11.65 11.18
CA LEU A 114 19.44 -12.97 11.77
C LEU A 114 19.19 -14.08 10.74
N MET A 115 18.43 -13.78 9.68
CA MET A 115 18.22 -14.76 8.59
C MET A 115 19.52 -15.07 7.85
N ILE A 116 20.32 -14.05 7.54
CA ILE A 116 21.59 -14.22 6.82
C ILE A 116 22.57 -15.02 7.69
N GLU A 117 22.70 -14.68 8.97
CA GLU A 117 23.56 -15.39 9.93
C GLU A 117 23.14 -16.87 10.09
N LYS A 118 21.84 -17.16 10.14
CA LYS A 118 21.34 -18.55 10.16
C LYS A 118 21.68 -19.31 8.88
N LYS A 119 21.54 -18.67 7.71
CA LYS A 119 21.90 -19.30 6.43
C LYS A 119 23.39 -19.59 6.34
N THR A 120 24.26 -18.69 6.80
CA THR A 120 25.70 -18.92 6.82
C THR A 120 26.08 -20.03 7.80
N ALA A 121 25.50 -20.05 9.00
CA ALA A 121 25.76 -21.10 9.99
C ALA A 121 25.31 -22.51 9.53
N MET A 122 24.28 -22.61 8.67
CA MET A 122 23.87 -23.90 8.10
C MET A 122 24.69 -24.34 6.88
N GLY A 123 25.42 -23.43 6.24
CA GLY A 123 26.28 -23.73 5.08
C GLY A 123 27.69 -24.19 5.44
N GLU A 124 28.09 -24.14 6.72
CA GLU A 124 29.39 -24.56 7.23
C GLU A 124 29.40 -26.01 7.79
N LYS A 125 28.40 -26.83 7.46
CA LYS A 125 28.34 -28.25 7.84
C LYS A 125 28.62 -29.18 6.66
#